data_AF-A0A2A5CSK3-F1
#
_entry.id   AF-A0A2A5CSK3-F1
#
_cell.length_a   1.000
_cell.length_b   1.000
_cell.length_c   1.000
_cell.angle_alpha   90.00
_cell.angle_beta   90.00
_cell.angle_gamma   90.00
#
_symmetry.space_group_name_H-M   'P 1'
#
loop_
_entity.id
_entity.type
_entity.pdbx_description
1 polymer ?
#
loop_
_entity_poly.entity_id
_entity_poly.type
_entity_poly.pdbx_seq_one_letter_code
_entity_poly.pdbx_strand_id
1 'polypeptide(L)' 'MANIYNAIIKNNLLFDGTGSELVIANVGIVDGRIAPPNANVNDQASRVVDTDSWAHAKKTGHHESPLTQLKQRV' A
#
# COMPACT_ATOMS: atom_id res chain seq x y z
N MET A 1 -5.73 6.39 22.69
CA MET A 1 -5.94 5.00 22.22
C MET A 1 -5.12 4.83 20.95
N ALA A 2 -4.18 3.88 20.91
CA ALA A 2 -3.66 3.42 19.62
C ALA A 2 -4.74 2.53 19.00
N ASN A 3 -5.16 2.81 17.77
CA ASN A 3 -6.03 1.88 17.05
C ASN A 3 -5.21 0.63 16.76
N ILE A 4 -5.61 -0.51 17.34
CA ILE A 4 -5.01 -1.80 16.98
C ILE A 4 -5.70 -2.25 15.71
N TYR A 5 -4.99 -2.23 14.58
CA TYR A 5 -5.53 -2.70 13.32
C TYR A 5 -5.59 -4.24 13.31
N ASN A 6 -6.59 -4.83 12.64
CA ASN A 6 -6.55 -6.26 12.35
C ASN A 6 -5.46 -6.56 11.31
N ALA A 7 -5.30 -5.66 10.33
CA ALA A 7 -4.22 -5.73 9.35
C ALA A 7 -3.76 -4.34 8.89
N ILE A 8 -2.47 -4.21 8.58
CA ILE A 8 -1.92 -3.09 7.80
C ILE A 8 -1.30 -3.67 6.53
N ILE A 9 -1.69 -3.12 5.38
CA ILE A 9 -1.11 -3.40 4.06
C ILE A 9 -0.15 -2.24 3.74
N LYS A 10 1.17 -2.50 3.71
CA LYS A 10 2.20 -1.43 3.68
C LYS A 10 2.78 -1.19 2.29
N ASN A 11 3.22 0.05 2.03
CA ASN A 11 4.06 0.44 0.89
C ASN A 11 3.48 0.09 -0.49
N ASN A 12 2.16 0.21 -0.66
CA ASN A 12 1.49 -0.15 -1.90
C ASN A 12 1.15 1.05 -2.77
N LEU A 13 1.10 0.80 -4.09
CA LEU A 13 0.42 1.70 -4.99
C LEU A 13 -1.10 1.55 -4.81
N LEU A 14 -1.76 2.60 -4.33
CA LEU A 14 -3.18 2.60 -4.03
C LEU A 14 -3.99 3.03 -5.25
N PHE A 15 -4.86 2.12 -5.70
CA PHE A 15 -5.97 2.41 -6.60
C PHE A 15 -7.24 2.52 -5.75
N ASP A 16 -7.74 3.74 -5.55
CA ASP A 16 -8.89 4.00 -4.68
C ASP A 16 -10.24 3.97 -5.41
N GLY A 17 -10.22 3.83 -6.74
CA GLY A 17 -11.41 3.80 -7.59
C GLY A 17 -12.05 5.17 -7.85
N THR A 18 -11.45 6.27 -7.41
CA THR A 18 -11.98 7.64 -7.62
C THR A 18 -11.53 8.26 -8.94
N GLY A 19 -10.57 7.63 -9.63
CA GLY A 19 -9.90 8.20 -10.80
C GLY A 19 -8.79 9.20 -10.46
N SER A 20 -8.47 9.36 -9.18
CA SER A 20 -7.34 10.18 -8.73
C SER A 20 -5.99 9.54 -9.11
N GLU A 21 -4.93 10.36 -9.09
CA GLU A 21 -3.57 9.86 -9.30
C GLU A 21 -3.20 8.80 -8.25
N LEU A 22 -2.41 7.84 -8.71
CA LEU A 22 -1.94 6.73 -7.89
C LEU A 22 -0.87 7.20 -6.91
N VAL A 23 -1.04 6.83 -5.64
CA VAL A 23 -0.14 7.21 -4.54
C VAL A 23 0.41 6.00 -3.82
N ILE A 24 1.61 6.12 -3.25
CA ILE A 24 2.14 5.12 -2.32
C ILE A 24 1.51 5.37 -0.95
N ALA A 25 0.77 4.39 -0.43
CA ALA A 25 0.06 4.51 0.84
C ALA A 25 0.06 3.20 1.63
N ASN A 26 -0.25 3.33 2.91
CA ASN A 26 -0.58 2.21 3.78
C ASN A 26 -2.09 2.18 4.01
N VAL A 27 -2.67 0.98 3.97
CA VAL A 27 -4.10 0.76 4.19
C VAL A 27 -4.28 -0.04 5.46
N GLY A 28 -4.94 0.55 6.45
CA GLY A 28 -5.33 -0.12 7.69
C GLY A 28 -6.71 -0.76 7.58
N ILE A 29 -6.90 -1.92 8.21
CA ILE A 29 -8.18 -2.62 8.31
C ILE A 29 -8.55 -2.77 9.78
N VAL A 30 -9.75 -2.31 10.15
CA VAL A 30 -10.34 -2.43 11.51
C VAL A 30 -11.76 -2.99 11.36
N ASP A 31 -12.04 -4.11 12.03
CA ASP A 31 -13.31 -4.84 12.05
C ASP A 31 -13.91 -5.06 10.66
N GLY A 32 -13.05 -5.44 9.71
CA GLY A 32 -13.44 -5.71 8.32
C GLY A 32 -13.70 -4.46 7.48
N ARG A 33 -13.42 -3.26 7.99
CA ARG A 33 -13.54 -1.98 7.27
C ARG A 33 -12.18 -1.36 7.00
N ILE A 34 -12.08 -0.63 5.89
CA ILE A 34 -10.93 0.22 5.61
C ILE A 34 -10.95 1.37 6.62
N ALA A 35 -9.91 1.45 7.44
CA ALA A 35 -9.68 2.59 8.31
C ALA A 35 -9.22 3.80 7.47
N PRO A 36 -9.29 5.03 8.01
CA PRO A 36 -8.84 6.22 7.29
C PRO A 36 -7.46 6.01 6.65
N PRO A 37 -7.27 6.39 5.38
CA PRO A 37 -5.98 6.24 4.70
C PRO A 37 -4.89 6.99 5.48
N ASN A 38 -3.68 6.41 5.53
CA ASN A 38 -2.52 6.79 6.37
C ASN A 38 -2.42 6.07 7.72
N ALA A 39 -2.73 4.76 7.76
CA ALA A 39 -2.25 3.92 8.86
C ALA A 39 -0.73 4.10 8.99
N ASN A 40 -0.27 4.49 10.19
CA ASN A 40 1.14 4.72 10.42
C ASN A 40 1.88 3.38 10.36
N VAL A 41 3.07 3.34 9.77
CA VAL A 41 3.89 2.13 9.74
C VAL A 41 4.26 1.62 11.14
N ASN A 42 4.24 2.51 12.12
CA ASN A 42 4.50 2.23 13.53
C ASN A 42 3.24 1.87 14.33
N ASP A 43 2.06 1.90 13.70
CA ASP A 43 0.83 1.48 14.38
C ASP A 43 0.84 -0.02 14.65
N GLN A 44 0.22 -0.41 15.77
CA GLN A 44 0.08 -1.82 16.12
C GLN A 44 -0.97 -2.49 15.22
N ALA A 45 -0.60 -3.66 14.68
CA ALA A 45 -1.51 -4.48 13.91
C ALA A 45 -1.33 -5.96 14.25
N SER A 46 -2.43 -6.71 14.28
CA SER A 46 -2.36 -8.17 14.46
C SER A 46 -1.65 -8.85 13.28
N ARG A 47 -1.69 -8.23 12.09
CA ARG A 47 -0.99 -8.69 10.90
C ARG A 47 -0.44 -7.52 10.12
N VAL A 48 0.79 -7.64 9.64
CA VAL A 48 1.37 -6.73 8.66
C VAL A 48 1.56 -7.51 7.37
N VAL A 49 1.00 -6.99 6.28
CA VAL A 49 1.20 -7.51 4.94
C VAL A 49 2.10 -6.51 4.21
N ASP A 50 3.37 -6.87 4.10
CA ASP A 50 4.31 -6.15 3.26
C ASP A 50 4.28 -6.79 1.88
N THR A 51 3.69 -6.09 0.93
CA THR A 51 3.66 -6.50 -0.48
C THR A 51 4.90 -5.93 -1.15
N ASP A 52 6.07 -6.32 -0.63
CA ASP A 52 7.42 -6.07 -1.12
C ASP A 52 7.65 -6.48 -2.60
N SER A 53 6.58 -6.77 -3.33
CA SER A 53 6.42 -6.89 -4.77
C SER A 53 7.11 -5.79 -5.58
N TRP A 54 7.46 -4.63 -4.98
CA TRP A 54 8.33 -3.64 -5.63
C TRP A 54 9.81 -3.71 -5.23
N ALA A 55 10.12 -4.00 -3.97
CA ALA A 55 11.49 -4.22 -3.52
C ALA A 55 12.12 -5.47 -4.18
N HIS A 56 11.33 -6.52 -4.42
CA HIS A 56 11.77 -7.71 -5.15
C HIS A 56 11.97 -7.44 -6.66
N ALA A 57 11.13 -6.62 -7.29
CA ALA A 57 11.26 -6.24 -8.71
C ALA A 57 12.54 -5.44 -8.99
N LYS A 58 12.97 -4.60 -8.02
CA LYS A 58 14.23 -3.85 -8.08
C LYS A 58 15.47 -4.76 -8.01
N LYS A 59 15.38 -5.89 -7.29
CA LYS A 59 16.47 -6.87 -7.15
C LYS A 59 16.65 -7.74 -8.40
N THR A 60 15.60 -7.90 -9.20
CA THR A 60 15.61 -8.69 -10.45
C THR A 60 15.81 -7.84 -11.71
N GLY A 61 16.17 -6.55 -11.60
CA GLY A 61 16.52 -5.70 -12.75
C GLY A 61 15.33 -5.08 -13.50
N HIS A 62 14.12 -5.02 -12.91
CA HIS A 62 13.00 -4.27 -13.49
C HIS A 62 13.01 -2.83 -12.96
N HIS A 63 13.63 -1.93 -13.73
CA HIS A 63 13.98 -0.55 -13.35
C HIS A 63 12.89 0.51 -13.58
N GLU A 64 11.60 0.16 -13.61
CA GLU A 64 10.55 1.17 -13.79
C GLU A 64 9.45 1.06 -12.74
N SER A 65 9.21 2.16 -12.01
CA SER A 65 8.12 2.27 -11.04
C SER A 65 6.81 1.76 -11.66
N PRO A 66 5.90 1.08 -10.92
CA PRO A 66 4.65 0.61 -11.51
C PRO A 66 3.87 1.79 -12.08
N LEU A 67 3.99 2.96 -11.44
CA LEU A 67 3.50 4.25 -11.92
C LEU A 67 4.02 4.60 -13.33
N THR A 68 5.33 4.41 -13.58
CA THR A 68 5.94 4.63 -14.89
C THR A 68 5.40 3.64 -15.93
N GLN A 69 5.30 2.35 -15.58
CA GLN A 69 4.79 1.32 -16.50
C GLN A 69 3.30 1.49 -16.82
N LEU A 70 2.51 1.96 -15.85
CA LEU A 70 1.08 2.25 -16.04
C LEU A 70 0.86 3.46 -16.95
N LYS A 71 1.67 4.52 -16.79
CA LYS A 71 1.60 5.72 -17.64
C LYS A 71 1.95 5.45 -19.12
N GLN A 72 2.68 4.39 -19.43
CA GLN A 72 3.01 4.00 -20.82
C GLN A 72 1.90 3.17 -21.50
N ARG A 73 0.87 2.73 -20.77
CA ARG A 73 -0.20 1.85 -21.28
C ARG A 73 -1.54 2.56 -21.52
N VAL A 74 -1.58 3.87 -21.34
CA VAL A 74 -2.73 4.75 -21.62
C VAL A 74 -2.43 5.70 -22.76
#